data_AF-X1QVG7-F1
#
_entry.id   AF-X1QVG7-F1
#
_cell.length_a   1.000
_cell.length_b   1.000
_cell.length_c   1.000
_cell.angle_alpha   90.00
_cell.angle_beta   90.00
_cell.angle_gamma   90.00
#
_symmetry.space_group_name_H-M   'P 1'
#
loop_
_entity.id
_entity.type
_entity.pdbx_description
1 polymer ?
#
loop_
_entity_poly.entity_id
_entity_poly.type
_entity_poly.pdbx_seq_one_letter_code
_entity_poly.pdbx_strand_id
1 'polypeptide(L)'
;MTKEEILAMKAGNKLDVLVAEKVMNHPMPDSIPEDALDLYLAGSPIHYDSWTCVCRYDEGDVPKWIPYPYSTDISAAWQVEEKLTEEWTKRNKPISIEVSYDCGAYETKIET
;
A
#
# COMPACT_ATOMS: atom_id res chain seq x y z
N MET A 1 14.67 -10.83 7.11
CA MET A 1 14.78 -9.36 7.07
C MET A 1 14.47 -8.84 8.48
N THR A 2 15.37 -8.07 9.06
CA THR A 2 15.22 -7.50 10.41
C THR A 2 14.64 -6.09 10.35
N LYS A 3 14.22 -5.56 11.51
CA LYS A 3 13.70 -4.19 11.62
C LYS A 3 14.76 -3.15 11.25
N GLU A 4 16.00 -3.37 11.71
CA GLU A 4 17.13 -2.47 11.48
C GLU A 4 17.49 -2.40 10.01
N GLU A 5 17.44 -3.54 9.32
CA GLU A 5 17.65 -3.60 7.87
C GLU A 5 16.62 -2.75 7.12
N ILE A 6 15.32 -2.87 7.45
CA ILE A 6 14.23 -2.11 6.81
C ILE A 6 14.40 -0.60 7.05
N LEU A 7 14.68 -0.20 8.29
CA LEU A 7 14.84 1.22 8.64
C LEU A 7 16.04 1.86 7.94
N ALA A 8 17.08 1.09 7.64
CA ALA A 8 18.25 1.55 6.90
C ALA A 8 18.05 1.53 5.37
N MET A 9 16.93 1.01 4.86
CA MET A 9 16.67 0.99 3.42
C MET A 9 16.43 2.40 2.88
N LYS A 10 16.99 2.66 1.70
CA LYS A 10 16.64 3.85 0.92
C LYS A 10 15.24 3.68 0.34
N ALA A 11 14.52 4.79 0.21
CA ALA A 11 13.30 4.84 -0.57
C ALA A 11 13.55 4.40 -2.03
N GLY A 12 12.54 3.79 -2.64
CA GLY A 12 12.53 3.27 -3.99
C GLY A 12 12.09 1.81 -4.09
N ASN A 13 12.20 1.26 -5.30
CA ASN A 13 11.60 -0.03 -5.70
C ASN A 13 11.74 -1.15 -4.67
N LYS A 14 12.91 -1.34 -4.05
CA LYS A 14 13.11 -2.45 -3.10
C LYS A 14 12.24 -2.31 -1.86
N LEU A 15 12.07 -1.09 -1.34
CA LEU A 15 11.19 -0.83 -0.20
C LEU A 15 9.72 -0.92 -0.64
N ASP A 16 9.40 -0.41 -1.82
CA ASP A 16 8.05 -0.44 -2.38
C ASP A 16 7.53 -1.86 -2.62
N VAL A 17 8.38 -2.77 -3.11
CA VAL A 17 8.07 -4.21 -3.21
C VAL A 17 7.70 -4.78 -1.84
N LEU A 18 8.45 -4.44 -0.80
CA LEU A 18 8.15 -4.93 0.55
C LEU A 18 6.82 -4.41 1.06
N VAL A 19 6.50 -3.14 0.79
CA VAL A 19 5.20 -2.56 1.17
C VAL A 19 4.07 -3.26 0.42
N ALA A 20 4.20 -3.44 -0.90
CA ALA A 20 3.22 -4.15 -1.72
C ALA A 20 2.97 -5.58 -1.21
N GLU A 21 4.03 -6.36 -0.99
CA GLU A 21 3.89 -7.76 -0.60
C GLU A 21 3.50 -7.95 0.86
N LYS A 22 4.04 -7.15 1.78
CA LYS A 22 3.91 -7.40 3.24
C LYS A 22 2.84 -6.57 3.91
N VAL A 23 2.59 -5.35 3.42
CA VAL A 23 1.58 -4.45 4.03
C VAL A 23 0.28 -4.50 3.24
N MET A 24 0.37 -4.39 1.91
CA MET A 24 -0.81 -4.46 1.05
C MET A 24 -1.26 -5.90 0.80
N ASN A 25 -0.39 -6.88 1.01
CA ASN A 25 -0.65 -8.30 0.73
C ASN A 25 -0.98 -8.54 -0.77
N HIS A 26 -0.33 -7.79 -1.64
CA HIS A 26 -0.44 -7.88 -3.09
C HIS A 26 0.83 -8.51 -3.65
N PRO A 27 0.85 -9.85 -3.87
CA PRO A 27 2.03 -10.53 -4.41
C PRO A 27 2.33 -10.04 -5.82
N MET A 28 3.62 -10.07 -6.21
CA MET A 28 4.00 -9.78 -7.60
C MET A 28 3.35 -10.82 -8.53
N PRO A 29 2.74 -10.41 -9.65
CA PRO A 29 2.19 -11.36 -10.61
C PRO A 29 3.29 -12.23 -11.23
N ASP A 30 3.00 -13.52 -11.38
CA ASP A 30 3.96 -14.50 -11.92
C ASP A 30 4.14 -14.41 -13.43
N SER A 31 3.15 -13.86 -14.14
CA SER A 31 3.12 -13.77 -15.59
C SER A 31 3.01 -12.33 -16.08
N ILE A 32 3.61 -12.08 -17.23
CA ILE A 32 3.48 -10.83 -17.97
C ILE A 32 2.49 -11.08 -19.12
N PRO A 33 1.43 -10.28 -19.27
CA PRO A 33 0.51 -10.40 -20.39
C PRO A 33 1.24 -10.21 -21.73
N GLU A 34 0.86 -11.00 -22.74
CA GLU A 34 1.53 -10.98 -24.06
C GLU A 34 1.42 -9.60 -24.75
N ASP A 35 0.32 -8.89 -24.51
CA ASP A 35 0.00 -7.56 -25.05
C ASP A 35 0.55 -6.40 -24.20
N ALA A 36 1.34 -6.68 -23.15
CA ALA A 36 1.82 -5.66 -22.23
C ALA A 36 2.66 -4.56 -22.91
N LEU A 37 3.47 -4.93 -23.91
CA LEU A 37 4.26 -3.97 -24.66
C LEU A 37 3.38 -3.05 -25.50
N ASP A 38 2.43 -3.61 -26.26
CA ASP A 38 1.53 -2.85 -27.12
C ASP A 38 0.67 -1.88 -26.29
N LEU A 39 0.14 -2.36 -25.16
CA LEU A 39 -0.66 -1.55 -24.23
C LEU A 39 0.17 -0.43 -23.60
N TYR A 40 1.41 -0.70 -23.21
CA TYR A 40 2.32 0.33 -22.69
C TYR A 40 2.61 1.41 -23.75
N LEU A 41 2.93 1.01 -24.98
CA LEU A 41 3.19 1.93 -26.10
C LEU A 41 1.95 2.73 -26.49
N ALA A 42 0.74 2.17 -26.31
CA ALA A 42 -0.53 2.86 -26.49
C ALA A 42 -0.88 3.83 -25.34
N GLY A 43 -0.01 3.96 -24.32
CA GLY A 43 -0.23 4.84 -23.16
C GLY A 43 -1.23 4.29 -22.15
N SER A 44 -1.51 3.00 -22.20
CA SER A 44 -2.45 2.30 -21.30
C SER A 44 -1.74 1.15 -20.58
N PRO A 45 -0.77 1.43 -19.69
CA PRO A 45 -0.02 0.39 -18.99
C PRO A 45 -0.95 -0.51 -18.17
N ILE A 46 -0.58 -1.79 -18.06
CA ILE A 46 -1.36 -2.76 -17.29
C ILE A 46 -1.13 -2.51 -15.80
N HIS A 47 -2.21 -2.40 -15.05
CA HIS A 47 -2.20 -2.30 -13.59
C HIS A 47 -2.83 -3.56 -12.98
N TYR A 48 -2.19 -4.10 -11.95
CA TYR A 48 -2.67 -5.24 -11.18
C TYR A 48 -2.38 -4.99 -9.69
N ASP A 49 -3.43 -4.74 -8.91
CA ASP A 49 -3.32 -4.35 -7.50
C ASP A 49 -2.28 -3.21 -7.28
N SER A 50 -1.20 -3.51 -6.56
CA SER A 50 -0.07 -2.60 -6.27
C SER A 50 1.02 -2.60 -7.34
N TRP A 51 0.77 -3.17 -8.51
CA TRP A 51 1.79 -3.40 -9.54
C TRP A 51 1.40 -2.74 -10.86
N THR A 52 2.40 -2.17 -11.54
CA THR A 52 2.26 -1.66 -12.91
C THR A 52 3.24 -2.41 -13.80
N CYS A 53 2.77 -2.92 -14.94
CA CYS A 53 3.65 -3.47 -15.95
C CYS A 53 4.18 -2.33 -16.81
N VAL A 54 5.49 -2.12 -16.80
CA VAL A 54 6.15 -1.09 -17.61
C VAL A 54 7.17 -1.70 -18.55
N CYS A 55 7.32 -1.11 -19.73
CA CYS A 55 8.38 -1.45 -20.67
C CYS A 55 9.42 -0.32 -20.64
N ARG A 56 10.66 -0.64 -20.29
CA ARG A 56 11.73 0.34 -20.20
C ARG A 56 12.62 0.24 -21.44
N TYR A 57 12.66 1.32 -22.22
CA TYR A 57 13.45 1.43 -23.45
C TYR A 57 14.94 1.16 -23.23
N ASP A 58 15.49 1.61 -22.12
CA ASP A 58 16.89 1.41 -21.73
C ASP A 58 17.22 -0.02 -21.28
N GLU A 59 16.19 -0.82 -21.00
CA GLU A 59 16.31 -2.22 -20.57
C GLU A 59 15.90 -3.22 -21.67
N GLY A 60 15.74 -2.74 -22.91
CA GLY A 60 15.46 -3.58 -24.09
C GLY A 60 13.97 -3.86 -24.34
N ASP A 61 13.09 -2.95 -23.93
CA ASP A 61 11.63 -3.05 -24.10
C ASP A 61 11.00 -4.32 -23.51
N VAL A 62 11.70 -4.96 -22.56
CA VAL A 62 11.19 -6.11 -21.85
C VAL A 62 10.20 -5.62 -20.80
N PRO A 63 8.92 -6.03 -20.87
CA PRO A 63 7.95 -5.63 -19.85
C PRO A 63 8.38 -6.18 -18.50
N LYS A 64 8.16 -5.39 -17.43
CA LYS A 64 8.47 -5.77 -16.05
C LYS A 64 7.42 -5.22 -15.10
N TRP A 65 7.08 -6.00 -14.08
CA TRP A 65 6.28 -5.52 -12.97
C TRP A 65 7.11 -4.62 -12.07
N ILE A 66 6.60 -3.40 -11.85
CA ILE A 66 7.12 -2.46 -10.86
C ILE A 66 6.05 -2.22 -9.78
N PRO A 67 6.43 -2.12 -8.51
CA PRO A 67 5.47 -1.78 -7.47
C PRO A 67 5.04 -0.32 -7.60
N TYR A 68 3.92 0.02 -6.97
CA TYR A 68 3.52 1.41 -6.78
C TYR A 68 4.55 2.14 -5.90
N PRO A 69 4.76 3.45 -6.13
CA PRO A 69 5.83 4.22 -5.49
C PRO A 69 5.54 4.60 -4.02
N TYR A 70 5.24 3.62 -3.16
CA TYR A 70 4.84 3.80 -1.76
C TYR A 70 5.79 4.66 -0.91
N SER A 71 7.09 4.62 -1.20
CA SER A 71 8.12 5.32 -0.45
C SER A 71 8.49 6.68 -1.03
N THR A 72 8.02 7.01 -2.23
CA THR A 72 8.39 8.25 -2.94
C THR A 72 7.20 9.11 -3.34
N ASP A 73 5.99 8.56 -3.35
CA ASP A 73 4.75 9.26 -3.68
C ASP A 73 3.80 9.29 -2.47
N ILE A 74 3.34 10.48 -2.11
CA ILE A 74 2.51 10.67 -0.91
C ILE A 74 1.11 10.07 -1.07
N SER A 75 0.56 10.04 -2.29
CA SER A 75 -0.76 9.46 -2.56
C SER A 75 -0.72 7.94 -2.43
N ALA A 76 0.35 7.30 -2.92
CA ALA A 76 0.59 5.88 -2.70
C ALA A 76 0.82 5.57 -1.21
N ALA A 77 1.63 6.39 -0.51
CA ALA A 77 1.87 6.23 0.92
C ALA A 77 0.58 6.30 1.77
N TRP A 78 -0.39 7.12 1.35
CA TRP A 78 -1.68 7.24 2.04
C TRP A 78 -2.48 5.92 2.03
N GLN A 79 -2.44 5.17 0.93
CA GLN A 79 -3.11 3.86 0.85
C GLN A 79 -2.59 2.87 1.90
N VAL A 80 -1.30 2.98 2.26
CA VAL A 80 -0.67 2.16 3.29
C VAL A 80 -1.23 2.51 4.67
N GLU A 81 -1.40 3.81 4.94
CA GLU A 81 -2.00 4.30 6.18
C GLU A 81 -3.45 3.80 6.32
N GLU A 82 -4.26 4.00 5.27
CA GLU A 82 -5.66 3.54 5.26
C GLU A 82 -5.75 2.04 5.51
N LYS A 83 -4.88 1.25 4.85
CA LYS A 83 -4.83 -0.20 5.05
C LYS A 83 -4.49 -0.58 6.49
N LEU A 84 -3.49 0.04 7.09
CA LEU A 84 -3.08 -0.24 8.47
C LEU A 84 -4.15 0.19 9.48
N THR A 85 -4.79 1.33 9.26
CA THR A 85 -5.87 1.86 10.10
C THR A 85 -7.11 0.97 10.03
N GLU A 86 -7.46 0.49 8.84
CA GLU A 86 -8.56 -0.47 8.65
C GLU A 86 -8.27 -1.79 9.38
N GLU A 87 -7.08 -2.37 9.19
CA GLU A 87 -6.68 -3.61 9.87
C GLU A 87 -6.62 -3.46 11.40
N TRP A 88 -6.17 -2.30 11.89
CA TRP A 88 -6.16 -1.98 13.31
C TRP A 88 -7.58 -1.91 13.88
N THR A 89 -8.51 -1.25 13.17
CA THR A 89 -9.91 -1.12 13.57
C THR A 89 -10.67 -2.44 13.52
N LYS A 90 -10.32 -3.34 12.58
CA LYS A 90 -10.88 -4.70 12.53
C LYS A 90 -10.46 -5.53 13.74
N ARG A 91 -9.20 -5.40 14.18
CA ARG A 91 -8.63 -6.17 15.29
C ARG A 91 -9.03 -5.63 16.66
N ASN A 92 -9.18 -4.31 16.75
CA ASN A 92 -9.50 -3.63 17.99
C ASN A 92 -10.90 -3.05 17.87
N LYS A 93 -11.84 -3.60 18.64
CA LYS A 93 -13.17 -3.00 18.78
C LYS A 93 -12.95 -1.53 19.20
N PRO A 94 -13.45 -0.54 18.44
CA PRO A 94 -13.24 0.85 18.81
C PRO A 94 -13.80 1.06 20.22
N ILE A 95 -13.05 1.74 21.07
CA ILE A 95 -13.54 2.16 22.38
C ILE A 95 -14.67 3.16 22.09
N SER A 96 -15.92 2.72 22.24
CA SER A 96 -17.08 3.58 22.14
C SER A 96 -17.16 4.41 23.42
N ILE A 97 -16.74 5.68 23.34
CA ILE A 97 -16.97 6.64 24.41
C ILE A 97 -18.34 7.27 24.17
N GLU A 98 -19.36 6.76 24.85
CA GLU A 98 -20.65 7.43 24.90
C GLU A 98 -20.55 8.64 25.84
N VAL A 99 -20.62 9.85 25.28
CA VAL A 99 -20.69 11.09 26.06
C VAL A 99 -22.16 11.47 26.18
N SER A 100 -22.81 11.12 27.29
CA SER A 100 -24.13 11.61 27.62
C SER A 100 -24.04 13.05 28.11
N TYR A 101 -24.67 13.98 27.39
CA TYR A 101 -24.78 15.38 27.80
C TYR A 101 -26.00 15.55 28.70
N ASP A 102 -25.80 15.53 30.01
CA ASP A 102 -26.78 16.04 30.96
C ASP A 102 -26.32 17.42 31.45
N CYS A 103 -27.22 18.39 31.44
CA CYS A 103 -26.93 19.81 31.63
C CYS A 103 -26.45 20.11 33.06
N GLY A 104 -25.17 19.80 33.34
CA GLY A 104 -24.48 20.21 34.57
C GLY A 104 -23.45 19.23 35.15
N ALA A 105 -23.31 18.00 34.64
CA ALA A 105 -22.35 17.03 35.16
C ALA A 105 -21.81 16.10 34.05
N TYR A 106 -20.50 15.86 34.04
CA TYR A 106 -19.88 14.85 33.18
C TYR A 106 -19.83 13.52 33.93
N GLU A 107 -20.61 12.53 33.51
CA GLU A 107 -20.35 11.13 33.84
C GLU A 107 -19.72 10.47 32.63
N THR A 108 -18.52 9.91 32.80
CA THR A 108 -17.83 9.13 31.77
C THR A 108 -17.90 7.67 32.19
N LYS A 109 -18.62 6.84 31.42
CA LYS A 109 -18.59 5.38 31.56
C LYS A 109 -17.64 4.82 30.50
N ILE A 110 -16.61 4.12 30.95
CA ILE A 110 -15.69 3.38 30.09
C ILE A 110 -16.16 1.93 30.13
N GLU A 111 -16.73 1.43 29.03
CA GLU A 111 -16.97 0.00 28.86
C GLU A 111 -15.78 -0.61 28.12
N THR A 112 -15.14 -1.59 28.77
CA THR A 112 -13.96 -2.33 28.29
C THR A 112 -14.31 -3.75 27.90
#